data_AF-A0A0R2LKG1-F1
#
_entry.id   AF-A0A0R2LKG1-F1
#
_cell.length_a   1.000
_cell.length_b   1.000
_cell.length_c   1.000
_cell.angle_alpha   90.00
_cell.angle_beta   90.00
_cell.angle_gamma   90.00
#
_symmetry.space_group_name_H-M   'P 1'
#
loop_
_entity.id
_entity.type
_entity.pdbx_description
1 polymer ?
#
loop_
_entity_poly.entity_id
_entity_poly.type
_entity_poly.pdbx_seq_one_letter_code
_entity_poly.pdbx_strand_id
1 'polypeptide(L)' 'MNENQQKVYHWLVVTCGLEDACVADVMRHIAQLADTDTLTAYTKLAQLERDEVLYKAIVEVDGEKVF' A
#
# COMPACT_ATOMS: atom_id res chain seq x y z
N MET A 1 -3.18 0.00 -13.03
CA MET A 1 -3.23 0.91 -11.88
C MET A 1 -3.28 2.33 -12.38
N ASN A 2 -4.17 3.14 -11.82
CA ASN A 2 -4.21 4.58 -12.06
C ASN A 2 -3.09 5.31 -11.28
N GLU A 3 -2.96 6.63 -11.49
CA GLU A 3 -1.89 7.44 -10.88
C GLU A 3 -1.95 7.45 -9.34
N ASN A 4 -3.15 7.50 -8.76
CA ASN A 4 -3.32 7.47 -7.31
C ASN A 4 -2.95 6.08 -6.74
N GLN A 5 -3.33 5.01 -7.45
CA GLN A 5 -2.97 3.64 -7.09
C GLN A 5 -1.45 3.44 -7.13
N GLN A 6 -0.76 3.99 -8.12
CA GLN A 6 0.70 3.91 -8.23
C GLN A 6 1.41 4.65 -7.09
N LYS A 7 0.94 5.83 -6.70
CA LYS A 7 1.52 6.60 -5.58
C LYS A 7 1.44 5.82 -4.27
N VAL A 8 0.25 5.30 -3.94
CA VAL A 8 0.04 4.49 -2.72
C VAL A 8 0.86 3.21 -2.77
N TYR A 9 0.91 2.54 -3.92
CA TYR A 9 1.68 1.33 -4.11
C TYR A 9 3.19 1.51 -3.92
N HIS A 10 3.79 2.52 -4.57
CA HIS A 10 5.22 2.78 -4.44
C HIS A 10 5.58 3.12 -2.99
N TRP A 11 4.74 3.92 -2.32
CA TRP A 11 4.93 4.20 -0.91
C TRP A 11 4.86 2.93 -0.06
N LEU A 12 3.87 2.06 -0.30
CA LEU A 12 3.74 0.78 0.41
C LEU A 12 4.96 -0.12 0.21
N VAL A 13 5.44 -0.31 -1.02
CA VAL A 13 6.62 -1.13 -1.30
C VAL A 13 7.88 -0.58 -0.63
N VAL A 14 8.04 0.74 -0.58
CA VAL A 14 9.23 1.38 0.02
C VAL A 14 9.20 1.38 1.55
N THR A 15 8.02 1.54 2.16
CA THR A 15 7.89 1.75 3.62
C THR A 15 7.49 0.49 4.36
N CYS A 16 6.68 -0.35 3.72
CA CYS A 16 6.18 -1.57 4.30
C CYS A 16 7.04 -2.72 3.73
N GLY A 17 8.25 -2.90 4.28
CA GLY A 17 9.00 -4.16 4.17
C GLY A 17 8.23 -5.25 4.94
N LEU A 18 7.13 -5.70 4.35
CA LEU A 18 6.05 -6.48 4.97
C LEU A 18 6.50 -7.91 5.24
N GLU A 19 7.38 -8.08 6.22
CA GLU A 19 7.67 -9.42 6.73
C GLU A 19 6.62 -9.88 7.77
N ASP A 20 5.70 -9.03 8.26
CA ASP A 20 4.77 -9.49 9.32
C ASP A 20 3.53 -8.59 9.63
N ALA A 21 3.19 -7.57 8.82
CA ALA A 21 2.08 -6.66 9.17
C ALA A 21 0.76 -7.05 8.48
N CYS A 22 -0.30 -7.25 9.26
CA CYS A 22 -1.66 -7.50 8.77
C CYS A 22 -2.18 -6.31 7.94
N VAL A 23 -3.10 -6.54 6.99
CA VAL A 23 -3.75 -5.49 6.17
C VAL A 23 -4.31 -4.34 7.02
N ALA A 24 -4.85 -4.66 8.21
CA ALA A 24 -5.34 -3.67 9.16
C ALA A 24 -4.22 -2.77 9.72
N ASP A 25 -3.03 -3.33 9.96
CA ASP A 25 -1.87 -2.57 10.39
C ASP A 25 -1.31 -1.69 9.28
N VAL A 26 -1.31 -2.15 8.03
CA VAL A 26 -0.92 -1.36 6.85
C VAL A 26 -1.85 -0.16 6.68
N MET A 27 -3.16 -0.36 6.78
CA MET A 27 -4.15 0.72 6.69
C MET A 27 -3.96 1.77 7.79
N ARG A 28 -3.64 1.34 9.02
CA ARG A 28 -3.29 2.23 10.13
C ARG A 28 -1.95 2.93 9.89
N HIS A 29 -0.97 2.24 9.29
CA HIS A 29 0.34 2.78 8.93
C HIS A 29 0.21 3.90 7.90
N ILE A 30 -0.59 3.70 6.84
CA ILE A 30 -0.88 4.75 5.85
C ILE A 30 -1.43 5.98 6.57
N ALA A 31 -2.43 5.82 7.43
CA ALA A 31 -3.06 6.96 8.11
C ALA A 31 -2.11 7.73 9.06
N GLN A 32 -1.05 7.10 9.57
CA GLN A 32 -0.15 7.68 10.57
C GLN A 32 1.20 8.15 10.01
N LEU A 33 1.67 7.53 8.93
CA LEU A 33 3.05 7.68 8.45
C LEU A 33 3.15 8.03 6.96
N ALA A 34 2.04 7.98 6.20
CA ALA A 34 2.07 8.40 4.81
C ALA A 34 2.24 9.91 4.69
N ASP A 35 3.00 10.32 3.69
CA ASP A 35 3.13 11.72 3.33
C ASP A 35 1.78 12.27 2.80
N THR A 36 1.67 13.60 2.79
CA THR A 36 0.45 14.31 2.40
C THR A 36 -0.04 13.92 1.00
N ASP A 37 0.86 13.66 0.06
CA ASP A 37 0.50 13.31 -1.31
C ASP A 37 -0.03 11.88 -1.39
N THR A 38 0.57 10.95 -0.67
CA THR A 38 0.12 9.56 -0.56
C THR A 38 -1.23 9.46 0.17
N LEU A 39 -1.45 10.23 1.25
CA LEU A 39 -2.75 10.31 1.92
C LEU A 39 -3.83 10.89 1.00
N THR A 40 -3.49 11.92 0.23
CA THR A 40 -4.40 12.52 -0.75
C THR A 40 -4.73 11.55 -1.88
N ALA A 41 -3.74 10.77 -2.35
CA ALA A 41 -3.97 9.73 -3.34
C ALA A 41 -4.87 8.63 -2.78
N TYR A 42 -4.60 8.16 -1.56
CA TYR A 42 -5.36 7.10 -0.88
C TYR A 42 -6.83 7.48 -0.64
N THR A 43 -7.09 8.72 -0.21
CA THR A 43 -8.46 9.22 0.01
C THR A 43 -9.27 9.32 -1.28
N LYS A 44 -8.61 9.52 -2.44
CA LYS A 44 -9.24 9.56 -3.76
C LYS A 44 -9.54 8.18 -4.35
N LEU A 45 -8.99 7.11 -3.79
CA LEU A 45 -9.25 5.74 -4.24
C LEU A 45 -10.59 5.24 -3.70
N ALA A 46 -11.35 4.57 -4.57
CA ALA A 46 -12.48 3.74 -4.16
C ALA A 46 -12.00 2.52 -3.37
N GLN A 47 -12.88 1.92 -2.56
CA GLN A 47 -12.52 0.78 -1.71
C GLN A 47 -11.88 -0.37 -2.51
N LEU A 48 -12.45 -0.71 -3.65
CA LEU A 48 -11.94 -1.78 -4.51
C LEU A 48 -10.53 -1.46 -5.06
N GLU A 49 -10.28 -0.19 -5.39
CA GLU A 49 -8.95 0.25 -5.86
C GLU A 49 -7.89 0.23 -4.76
N ARG A 50 -8.30 0.46 -3.49
CA ARG A 50 -7.42 0.35 -2.32
C ARG A 50 -7.04 -1.12 -2.09
N ASP A 51 -8.03 -2.01 -2.15
CA ASP A 51 -7.82 -3.45 -1.95
C ASP A 51 -6.88 -4.02 -3.04
N GLU A 52 -7.05 -3.60 -4.30
CA GLU A 52 -6.15 -3.96 -5.40
C GLU A 52 -4.70 -3.53 -5.16
N VAL A 53 -4.50 -2.28 -4.71
CA VAL A 53 -3.16 -1.73 -4.44
C VAL A 53 -2.49 -2.44 -3.27
N LEU A 54 -3.22 -2.67 -2.18
CA LEU A 54 -2.73 -3.36 -1.00
C LEU A 54 -2.36 -4.79 -1.33
N TYR A 55 -3.26 -5.53 -2.01
CA TYR A 55 -3.00 -6.92 -2.40
C TYR A 55 -1.77 -7.02 -3.29
N LYS A 56 -1.64 -6.13 -4.28
CA LYS A 56 -0.48 -6.12 -5.17
C LYS A 56 0.82 -5.79 -4.45
N ALA A 57 0.81 -4.81 -3.54
CA ALA A 57 2.00 -4.45 -2.75
C ALA A 57 2.44 -5.61 -1.84
N ILE A 58 1.50 -6.30 -1.18
CA ILE A 58 1.78 -7.47 -0.36
C ILE A 58 2.38 -8.59 -1.21
N VAL A 59 1.78 -8.91 -2.36
CA VAL A 59 2.29 -9.97 -3.24
C VAL A 59 3.68 -9.65 -3.79
N GLU A 60 3.99 -8.39 -4.11
CA GLU A 60 5.32 -8.04 -4.63
C GLU A 60 6.40 -8.04 -3.53
N VAL A 61 6.08 -7.57 -2.33
CA VAL A 61 7.02 -7.52 -1.20
C VAL A 61 7.23 -8.90 -0.56
N ASP A 62 6.17 -9.70 -0.41
CA ASP A 62 6.23 -11.05 0.18
C ASP A 62 6.59 -12.12 -0.87
N GLY A 63 6.33 -11.85 -2.16
CA GLY A 63 6.71 -12.70 -3.28
C GLY A 63 8.22 -12.78 -3.52
N GLU A 64 9.02 -11.82 -3.04
CA GLU A 64 10.50 -11.93 -3.02
C GLU A 64 11.01 -12.98 -2.02
N LYS A 65 10.18 -13.52 -1.12
CA LYS A 65 10.53 -14.61 -0.21
C LYS A 65 10.19 -16.02 -0.71
N VAL A 66 9.49 -16.14 -1.83
CA VAL A 66 9.08 -17.45 -2.37
C VAL A 66 10.01 -17.86 -3.51
N PHE A 67 11.33 -17.85 -3.30
CA PHE A 67 12.31 -18.65 -4.06
C PHE A 67 13.57 -18.95 -3.24
#